data_AF-A0A093LNN7-F1
#
_entry.id   AF-A0A093LNN7-F1
#
_cell.length_a   1.000
_cell.length_b   1.000
_cell.length_c   1.000
_cell.angle_alpha   90.00
_cell.angle_beta   90.00
_cell.angle_gamma   90.00
#
_symmetry.space_group_name_H-M   'P 1'
#
loop_
_entity.id
_entity.type
_entity.pdbx_description
1 polymer ?
#
loop_
_entity_poly.entity_id
_entity_poly.type
_entity_poly.pdbx_seq_one_letter_code
_entity_poly.pdbx_strand_id
1 'polypeptide(L)'
;TPLPSSDLQMVNISLRVLTRPNAAELPSMYQRLGLDYEERVLPSIVNEVLKSVVAKFNASQLITQRAQVSLLIRRELTERAKDFSLILDDVAITELSFSREYTAAVEAKQVAQQEAQRAQFLVEKAKQEQKQKIVQAEGEATAAKMISCFGRFFFALTCVPLYLGDALRRNPGYIKLRKIRAAQNISKTIAGSQNRVYLTADNLVLNLQDEGFTR
;
A
#
# COMPACT_ATOMS: atom_id res chain seq x y z
N THR A 1 -5.69 -20.31 36.45
CA THR A 1 -6.12 -19.14 37.25
C THR A 1 -5.90 -17.88 36.40
N PRO A 2 -6.77 -16.87 36.46
CA PRO A 2 -6.54 -15.62 35.72
C PRO A 2 -5.32 -14.91 36.31
N LEU A 3 -4.38 -14.52 35.45
CA LEU A 3 -3.07 -13.99 35.83
C LEU A 3 -2.94 -12.55 35.32
N PRO A 4 -2.47 -11.60 36.15
CA PRO A 4 -2.19 -10.24 35.68
C PRO A 4 -0.87 -10.24 34.90
N SER A 5 -0.91 -9.88 33.62
CA SER A 5 0.29 -9.58 32.81
C SER A 5 0.74 -8.12 33.01
N SER A 6 1.95 -7.78 32.55
CA SER A 6 2.53 -6.42 32.64
C SER A 6 1.75 -5.36 31.85
N ASP A 7 0.94 -5.79 30.89
CA ASP A 7 -0.24 -5.06 30.44
C ASP A 7 -1.43 -5.56 31.26
N LEU A 8 -2.20 -4.62 31.83
CA LEU A 8 -3.35 -4.76 32.76
C LEU A 8 -4.51 -5.65 32.24
N GLN A 9 -4.21 -6.84 31.73
CA GLN A 9 -5.09 -7.71 30.97
C GLN A 9 -5.09 -9.10 31.57
N MET A 10 -6.28 -9.70 31.58
CA MET A 10 -6.49 -11.07 31.98
C MET A 10 -6.19 -11.97 30.77
N VAL A 11 -5.08 -12.70 30.83
CA VAL A 11 -4.74 -13.75 29.86
C VAL A 11 -5.05 -15.10 30.49
N ASN A 12 -5.82 -15.92 29.78
CA ASN A 12 -6.11 -17.29 30.17
C ASN A 12 -5.11 -18.20 29.46
N ILE A 13 -4.24 -18.84 30.23
CA ILE A 13 -3.23 -19.75 29.71
C ILE A 13 -3.44 -21.10 30.36
N SER A 14 -3.57 -22.12 29.51
CA SER A 14 -3.63 -23.52 29.91
C SER A 14 -2.30 -24.19 29.56
N LEU A 15 -1.72 -24.87 30.55
CA LEU A 15 -0.47 -25.62 30.43
C LEU A 15 -0.74 -27.09 30.70
N ARG A 16 -0.11 -27.96 29.90
CA ARG A 16 0.01 -29.38 30.17
C ARG A 16 1.46 -29.68 30.53
N VAL A 17 1.63 -30.38 31.64
CA VAL A 17 2.94 -30.76 32.17
C VAL A 17 2.94 -32.27 32.35
N LEU A 18 4.03 -32.91 31.93
CA LEU A 18 4.31 -34.33 32.16
C LEU A 18 5.50 -34.43 33.12
N THR A 19 5.25 -35.03 34.28
CA THR A 19 6.24 -35.14 35.35
C THR A 19 6.41 -36.58 35.80
N ARG A 20 7.61 -36.90 36.24
CA ARG A 20 7.92 -38.14 36.95
C ARG A 20 8.78 -37.87 38.19
N PRO A 21 8.54 -38.55 39.31
CA PRO A 21 9.39 -38.43 40.47
C PRO A 21 10.76 -39.07 40.21
N ASN A 22 11.81 -38.51 40.81
CA ASN A 22 13.14 -39.11 40.75
C ASN A 22 13.21 -40.33 41.70
N ALA A 23 13.53 -41.51 41.15
CA ALA A 23 13.63 -42.75 41.92
C ALA A 23 14.69 -42.71 43.03
N ALA A 24 15.77 -41.93 42.85
CA ALA A 24 16.87 -41.86 43.82
C ALA A 24 16.51 -41.06 45.09
N GLU A 25 15.63 -40.06 44.97
CA GLU A 25 15.27 -39.13 46.05
C GLU A 25 13.83 -39.30 46.52
N LEU A 26 13.19 -40.40 46.11
CA LEU A 26 11.81 -40.73 46.40
C LEU A 26 11.50 -40.81 47.90
N PRO A 27 12.38 -41.37 48.77
CA PRO A 27 12.15 -41.39 50.22
C PRO A 27 12.13 -39.99 50.85
N SER A 28 13.06 -39.11 50.45
CA SER A 28 13.11 -37.73 50.93
C SER A 28 11.95 -36.88 50.42
N MET A 29 11.52 -37.11 49.18
CA MET A 29 10.36 -36.45 48.60
C MET A 29 9.09 -36.86 49.35
N TYR A 30 8.91 -38.16 49.62
CA TYR A 30 7.76 -38.69 50.33
C TYR A 30 7.63 -38.14 51.75
N GLN A 31 8.75 -38.00 52.48
CA GLN A 31 8.75 -37.42 53.82
C GLN A 31 8.38 -35.93 53.85
N ARG A 32 8.74 -35.17 52.81
CA ARG A 32 8.53 -33.71 52.77
C ARG A 32 7.20 -33.30 52.16
N LEU A 33 6.79 -33.93 51.05
CA LEU A 33 5.62 -33.52 50.28
C LEU A 33 4.40 -34.42 50.51
N GLY A 34 4.59 -35.65 50.99
CA GLY A 34 3.53 -36.65 51.12
C GLY A 34 3.05 -37.21 49.77
N LEU A 35 1.92 -37.92 49.80
CA LEU A 35 1.31 -38.54 48.61
C LEU A 35 0.67 -37.50 47.67
N ASP A 36 0.16 -36.39 48.22
CA ASP A 36 -0.59 -35.36 47.48
C ASP A 36 0.30 -34.30 46.81
N TYR A 37 1.55 -34.66 46.52
CA TYR A 37 2.52 -33.74 45.94
C TYR A 37 2.10 -33.26 44.55
N GLU A 38 1.43 -34.13 43.78
CA GLU A 38 1.00 -33.84 42.42
C GLU A 38 -0.07 -32.73 42.40
N GLU A 39 -1.10 -32.83 43.24
CA GLU A 39 -2.20 -31.85 43.26
C GLU A 39 -1.83 -30.54 43.96
N ARG A 40 -0.92 -30.57 44.96
CA ARG A 40 -0.60 -29.38 45.74
C ARG A 40 0.56 -28.59 45.16
N VAL A 41 1.63 -29.26 44.75
CA VAL A 41 2.91 -28.61 44.43
C VAL A 41 2.99 -28.24 42.96
N LEU A 42 2.51 -29.09 42.03
CA LEU A 42 2.55 -28.77 40.61
C LEU A 42 1.78 -27.49 40.26
N PRO A 43 0.52 -27.30 40.69
CA PRO A 43 -0.19 -26.06 40.38
C PRO A 43 0.45 -24.83 41.02
N SER A 44 1.11 -24.99 42.17
CA SER A 44 1.81 -23.89 42.85
C SER A 44 3.01 -23.40 42.04
N ILE A 45 3.92 -24.31 41.68
CA ILE A 45 5.13 -23.98 40.90
C ILE A 45 4.76 -23.48 39.51
N VAL A 46 3.81 -24.16 38.85
CA VAL A 46 3.37 -23.78 37.50
C VAL A 46 2.80 -22.37 37.49
N ASN A 47 1.94 -22.03 38.45
CA ASN A 47 1.38 -20.69 38.54
C ASN A 47 2.44 -19.63 38.88
N GLU A 48 3.43 -19.95 39.72
CA GLU A 48 4.53 -19.03 40.04
C GLU A 48 5.40 -18.73 38.81
N VAL A 49 5.89 -19.77 38.13
CA VAL A 49 6.74 -19.64 36.93
C VAL A 49 5.97 -18.93 35.82
N LEU A 50 4.70 -19.29 35.61
CA LEU A 50 3.88 -18.66 34.59
C LEU A 50 3.68 -17.16 34.86
N LYS A 51 3.49 -16.74 36.13
CA LYS A 51 3.46 -15.31 36.50
C LYS A 51 4.77 -14.61 36.14
N SER A 52 5.91 -15.21 36.51
CA SER A 52 7.22 -14.61 36.29
C SER A 52 7.54 -14.43 34.80
N VAL A 53 7.21 -15.44 33.99
CA VAL A 53 7.45 -15.39 32.53
C VAL A 53 6.48 -14.42 31.86
N VAL A 54 5.19 -14.47 32.18
CA VAL A 54 4.18 -13.59 31.56
C VAL A 54 4.45 -12.12 31.89
N ALA A 55 5.03 -11.82 33.06
CA ALA A 55 5.44 -10.45 33.39
C ALA A 55 6.59 -9.91 32.50
N LYS A 56 7.41 -10.78 31.92
CA LYS A 56 8.56 -10.38 31.08
C LYS A 56 8.17 -10.13 29.61
N PHE A 57 7.04 -10.67 29.16
CA PHE A 57 6.64 -10.66 27.74
C PHE A 57 5.33 -9.89 27.52
N ASN A 58 5.28 -9.16 26.41
CA ASN A 58 4.03 -8.52 25.97
C ASN A 58 3.09 -9.56 25.33
N ALA A 59 1.79 -9.29 25.37
CA ALA A 59 0.78 -10.17 24.77
C ALA A 59 1.01 -10.48 23.28
N SER A 60 1.51 -9.52 22.49
CA SER A 60 1.87 -9.72 21.09
C SER A 60 3.06 -10.67 20.89
N GLN A 61 4.01 -10.67 21.82
CA GLN A 61 5.19 -11.55 21.81
C GLN A 61 4.83 -12.97 22.23
N LEU A 62 3.89 -13.14 23.16
CA LEU A 62 3.40 -14.47 23.57
C LEU A 62 2.79 -15.25 22.40
N ILE A 63 2.16 -14.57 21.44
CA ILE A 63 1.62 -15.18 20.21
C ILE A 63 2.75 -15.52 19.24
N THR A 64 3.61 -14.55 18.93
CA THR A 64 4.61 -14.68 17.86
C THR A 64 5.82 -15.53 18.27
N GLN A 65 6.26 -15.45 19.52
CA GLN A 65 7.46 -16.11 20.06
C GLN A 65 7.11 -17.28 21.00
N ARG A 66 5.98 -17.94 20.78
CA ARG A 66 5.48 -19.03 21.63
C ARG A 66 6.52 -20.13 21.89
N ALA A 67 7.30 -20.50 20.89
CA ALA A 67 8.34 -21.52 21.02
C ALA A 67 9.46 -21.10 21.99
N GLN A 68 9.88 -19.84 21.94
CA GLN A 68 10.89 -19.29 22.83
C GLN A 68 10.35 -19.20 24.27
N VAL A 69 9.10 -18.75 24.43
CA VAL A 69 8.42 -18.71 25.73
C VAL A 69 8.29 -20.11 26.32
N SER A 70 7.94 -21.13 25.52
CA SER A 70 7.88 -22.54 25.96
C SER A 70 9.23 -23.04 26.46
N LEU A 71 10.33 -22.74 25.76
CA LEU A 71 11.67 -23.11 26.19
C LEU A 71 12.06 -22.45 27.52
N LEU A 72 11.75 -21.16 27.67
CA LEU A 72 12.03 -20.41 28.90
C LEU A 72 11.21 -20.94 30.08
N ILE A 73 9.92 -21.18 29.89
CA ILE A 73 9.06 -21.81 30.90
C ILE A 73 9.66 -23.16 31.29
N ARG A 74 9.99 -24.02 30.32
CA ARG A 74 10.58 -25.34 30.60
C ARG A 74 11.85 -25.22 31.45
N ARG A 75 12.73 -24.28 31.14
CA ARG A 75 13.97 -24.06 31.90
C ARG A 75 13.69 -23.63 33.34
N GLU A 76 12.88 -22.60 33.54
CA GLU A 76 12.55 -22.09 34.87
C GLU A 76 11.79 -23.14 35.70
N LEU A 77 10.85 -23.86 35.08
CA LEU A 77 10.09 -24.93 35.73
C LEU A 77 10.99 -26.11 36.10
N THR A 78 11.98 -26.45 35.26
CA THR A 78 12.96 -27.51 35.57
C THR A 78 13.87 -27.13 36.73
N GLU A 79 14.28 -25.87 36.80
CA GLU A 79 15.10 -25.36 37.90
C GLU A 79 14.33 -25.42 39.22
N ARG A 80 13.07 -24.99 39.23
CA ARG A 80 12.18 -25.11 40.40
C ARG A 80 11.82 -26.54 40.76
N ALA A 81 11.60 -27.41 39.77
CA ALA A 81 11.22 -28.80 40.00
C ALA A 81 12.34 -29.62 40.67
N LYS A 82 13.61 -29.26 40.44
CA LYS A 82 14.77 -29.90 41.09
C LYS A 82 14.76 -29.74 42.60
N ASP A 83 14.32 -28.60 43.12
CA ASP A 83 14.23 -28.35 44.57
C ASP A 83 13.27 -29.34 45.27
N PHE A 84 12.31 -29.87 44.51
CA PHE A 84 11.32 -30.84 44.97
C PHE A 84 11.60 -32.27 44.49
N SER A 85 12.78 -32.54 43.92
CA SER A 85 13.18 -33.85 43.40
C SER A 85 12.26 -34.40 42.28
N LEU A 86 11.64 -33.51 41.50
CA LEU A 86 10.77 -33.84 40.37
C LEU A 86 11.49 -33.68 39.04
N ILE A 87 11.26 -34.61 38.12
CA ILE A 87 11.78 -34.57 36.74
C ILE A 87 10.64 -34.20 35.81
N LEU A 88 10.86 -33.17 34.98
CA LEU A 88 9.95 -32.76 33.92
C LEU A 88 10.35 -33.44 32.62
N ASP A 89 9.45 -34.23 32.03
CA ASP A 89 9.70 -34.87 30.74
C ASP A 89 9.24 -33.96 29.59
N ASP A 90 8.07 -33.32 29.72
CA ASP A 90 7.58 -32.36 28.72
C ASP A 90 6.66 -31.29 29.33
N VAL A 91 6.70 -30.09 28.74
CA VAL A 91 5.87 -28.94 29.11
C VAL A 91 5.37 -28.26 27.84
N ALA A 92 4.05 -28.30 27.63
CA ALA A 92 3.40 -27.72 26.47
C ALA A 92 2.29 -26.75 26.90
N ILE A 93 2.27 -25.58 26.26
CA ILE A 93 1.09 -24.69 26.31
C ILE A 93 0.00 -25.39 25.50
N THR A 94 -1.20 -25.55 26.03
CA THR A 94 -2.32 -26.14 25.28
C THR A 94 -3.13 -25.06 24.60
N GLU A 95 -3.62 -24.10 25.38
CA GLU A 95 -4.49 -23.03 24.93
C GLU A 95 -4.03 -21.70 25.52
N LEU A 96 -4.08 -20.64 24.70
CA LEU A 96 -3.83 -19.29 25.12
C LEU A 96 -4.94 -18.42 24.57
N SER A 97 -5.79 -17.90 25.46
CA SER A 97 -6.92 -17.06 25.11
C SER A 97 -6.79 -15.66 25.72
N PHE A 98 -7.04 -14.66 24.89
CA PHE A 98 -7.12 -13.25 25.28
C PHE A 98 -8.59 -12.82 25.39
N SER A 99 -8.85 -11.73 26.11
CA SER A 99 -10.18 -11.10 26.09
C SER A 99 -10.57 -10.71 24.65
N ARG A 100 -11.84 -10.92 24.28
CA ARG A 100 -12.38 -10.57 22.94
C ARG A 100 -12.20 -9.08 22.61
N GLU A 101 -12.26 -8.22 23.62
CA GLU A 101 -12.05 -6.78 23.47
C GLU A 101 -10.61 -6.45 23.06
N TYR A 102 -9.64 -7.20 23.58
CA TYR A 102 -8.23 -7.00 23.23
C TYR A 102 -7.93 -7.51 21.83
N THR A 103 -8.44 -8.68 21.44
CA THR A 103 -8.26 -9.18 20.07
C THR A 103 -8.85 -8.20 19.06
N ALA A 104 -10.04 -7.66 19.33
CA ALA A 104 -10.65 -6.64 18.48
C ALA A 104 -9.81 -5.35 18.40
N ALA A 105 -9.26 -4.88 19.53
CA ALA A 105 -8.42 -3.69 19.56
C ALA A 105 -7.08 -3.88 18.83
N VAL A 106 -6.47 -5.07 18.92
CA VAL A 106 -5.24 -5.42 18.20
C VAL A 106 -5.50 -5.52 16.71
N GLU A 107 -6.57 -6.19 16.30
CA GLU A 107 -6.99 -6.27 14.90
C GLU A 107 -7.25 -4.88 14.33
N ALA A 108 -7.98 -4.02 15.05
CA ALA A 108 -8.22 -2.65 14.64
C ALA A 108 -6.92 -1.84 14.49
N LYS A 109 -5.97 -1.98 15.42
CA LYS A 109 -4.64 -1.36 15.31
C LYS A 109 -3.87 -1.86 14.10
N GLN A 110 -3.92 -3.17 13.81
CA GLN A 110 -3.26 -3.75 12.65
C GLN A 110 -3.86 -3.23 11.34
N VAL A 111 -5.20 -3.17 11.25
CA VAL A 111 -5.89 -2.59 10.09
C VAL A 111 -5.49 -1.14 9.90
N ALA A 112 -5.55 -0.32 10.95
CA ALA A 112 -5.15 1.08 10.89
C ALA A 112 -3.68 1.26 10.46
N GLN A 113 -2.78 0.42 10.96
CA GLN A 113 -1.36 0.47 10.61
C GLN A 113 -1.10 0.02 9.17
N GLN A 114 -1.83 -0.99 8.69
CA GLN A 114 -1.78 -1.44 7.30
C GLN A 114 -2.36 -0.40 6.34
N GLU A 115 -3.46 0.26 6.72
CA GLU A 115 -4.04 1.38 5.97
C GLU A 115 -3.07 2.56 5.89
N ALA A 116 -2.41 2.91 7.00
CA ALA A 116 -1.39 3.95 7.02
C ALA A 116 -0.21 3.62 6.10
N GLN A 117 0.30 2.38 6.15
CA GLN A 117 1.35 1.91 5.24
C GLN A 117 0.91 1.97 3.78
N ARG A 118 -0.32 1.54 3.49
CA ARG A 118 -0.89 1.59 2.14
C ARG A 118 -1.04 3.02 1.63
N ALA A 119 -1.48 3.94 2.49
CA ALA A 119 -1.60 5.36 2.16
C ALA A 119 -0.22 5.97 1.85
N GLN A 120 0.81 5.66 2.65
CA GLN A 120 2.18 6.09 2.38
C GLN A 120 2.66 5.56 1.02
N PHE A 121 2.43 4.28 0.73
CA PHE A 121 2.81 3.67 -0.54
C PHE A 121 2.09 4.30 -1.75
N LEU A 122 0.81 4.68 -1.58
CA LEU A 122 0.05 5.36 -2.62
C LEU A 122 0.60 6.76 -2.90
N VAL A 123 0.94 7.52 -1.86
CA VAL A 123 1.57 8.84 -1.99
C VAL A 123 2.92 8.72 -2.69
N GLU A 124 3.72 7.73 -2.32
CA GLU A 124 5.02 7.50 -2.93
C GLU A 124 4.91 7.07 -4.40
N LYS A 125 3.97 6.18 -4.72
CA LYS A 125 3.63 5.79 -6.09
C LYS A 125 3.19 7.00 -6.92
N ALA A 126 2.32 7.86 -6.39
CA ALA A 126 1.88 9.07 -7.07
C ALA A 126 3.05 10.03 -7.36
N LYS A 127 3.99 10.19 -6.42
CA LYS A 127 5.21 10.98 -6.63
C LYS A 127 6.11 10.37 -7.71
N GLN A 128 6.26 9.04 -7.72
CA GLN A 128 7.03 8.32 -8.74
C GLN A 128 6.42 8.49 -10.13
N GLU A 129 5.10 8.32 -10.27
CA GLU A 129 4.38 8.51 -11.54
C GLU A 129 4.47 9.95 -12.06
N GLN A 130 4.39 10.95 -11.17
CA GLN A 130 4.60 12.35 -11.56
C GLN A 130 6.00 12.58 -12.12
N LYS A 131 7.04 12.07 -11.43
CA LYS A 131 8.42 12.15 -11.91
C LYS A 131 8.59 11.45 -13.27
N GLN A 132 8.01 10.27 -13.43
CA GLN A 132 8.04 9.54 -14.70
C GLN A 132 7.42 10.34 -15.84
N LYS A 133 6.25 10.97 -15.63
CA LYS A 133 5.59 11.82 -16.64
C LYS A 133 6.41 13.05 -17.01
N ILE A 134 7.05 13.71 -16.04
CA ILE A 134 7.91 14.88 -16.30
C ILE A 134 9.12 14.45 -17.15
N VAL A 135 9.82 13.39 -16.73
CA VAL A 135 10.99 12.86 -17.46
C VAL A 135 10.61 12.42 -18.87
N GLN A 136 9.44 11.79 -19.03
CA GLN A 136 8.95 11.39 -20.35
C GLN A 136 8.63 12.60 -21.24
N ALA A 137 7.92 13.61 -20.72
CA ALA A 137 7.62 14.82 -21.47
C ALA A 137 8.89 15.60 -21.86
N GLU A 138 9.88 15.67 -20.98
CA GLU A 138 11.20 16.24 -21.28
C GLU A 138 11.95 15.42 -22.33
N GLY A 139 11.90 14.09 -22.24
CA GLY A 139 12.45 13.16 -23.22
C GLY A 139 11.82 13.35 -24.60
N GLU A 140 10.50 13.48 -24.68
CA GLU A 140 9.77 13.75 -25.92
C GLU A 140 10.06 15.14 -26.46
N ALA A 141 10.15 16.17 -25.61
CA ALA A 141 10.45 17.54 -26.04
C ALA A 141 11.89 17.66 -26.57
N THR A 142 12.86 17.00 -25.93
CA THR A 142 14.25 16.96 -26.39
C THR A 142 14.38 16.13 -27.66
N ALA A 143 13.69 14.99 -27.75
CA ALA A 143 13.64 14.18 -28.97
C ALA A 143 13.01 14.96 -30.13
N ALA A 144 11.88 15.64 -29.93
CA ALA A 144 11.23 16.45 -30.95
C ALA A 144 12.11 17.63 -31.41
N LYS A 145 12.82 18.30 -30.49
CA LYS A 145 13.81 19.33 -30.83
C LYS A 145 14.96 18.75 -31.64
N MET A 146 15.48 17.59 -31.24
CA MET A 146 16.58 16.94 -31.94
C MET A 146 16.16 16.47 -33.33
N ILE A 147 14.98 15.84 -33.47
CA ILE A 147 14.40 15.43 -34.77
C ILE A 147 14.11 16.65 -35.65
N SER A 148 13.55 17.73 -35.11
CA SER A 148 13.33 18.96 -35.87
C SER A 148 14.65 19.61 -36.32
N CYS A 149 15.68 19.56 -35.48
CA CYS A 149 17.01 20.09 -35.80
C CYS A 149 17.75 19.20 -36.81
N PHE A 150 17.63 17.87 -36.71
CA PHE A 150 18.25 16.93 -37.63
C PHE A 150 17.53 16.90 -38.99
N GLY A 151 16.20 16.99 -38.98
CA GLY A 151 15.37 17.09 -40.19
C GLY A 151 15.67 18.35 -41.02
N ARG A 152 16.19 19.41 -40.38
CA ARG A 152 16.67 20.63 -41.06
C ARG A 152 17.90 20.38 -41.95
N PHE A 153 18.60 19.26 -41.77
CA PHE A 153 19.73 18.87 -42.62
C PHE A 153 19.36 17.92 -43.77
N PHE A 154 18.19 17.25 -43.73
CA PHE A 154 17.82 16.25 -44.74
C PHE A 154 16.54 16.57 -45.53
N PHE A 155 15.66 17.48 -45.06
CA PHE A 155 14.31 17.61 -45.62
C PHE A 155 13.87 19.07 -45.77
N ALA A 156 14.54 19.82 -46.64
CA ALA A 156 14.10 21.16 -47.05
C ALA A 156 12.78 21.17 -47.85
N LEU A 157 12.13 20.03 -48.11
CA LEU A 157 11.04 19.95 -49.10
C LEU A 157 9.61 19.65 -48.57
N THR A 158 9.38 19.05 -47.39
CA THR A 158 8.01 18.51 -47.14
C THR A 158 7.52 18.41 -45.68
N CYS A 159 7.65 19.47 -44.86
CA CYS A 159 6.89 19.53 -43.60
C CYS A 159 6.52 20.98 -43.18
N VAL A 160 5.39 21.46 -43.69
CA VAL A 160 4.66 22.63 -43.16
C VAL A 160 3.22 22.16 -42.96
N PRO A 161 2.76 21.98 -41.71
CA PRO A 161 1.88 23.02 -41.17
C PRO A 161 1.95 23.10 -39.63
N LEU A 162 3.00 23.69 -39.08
CA LEU A 162 2.88 24.34 -37.76
C LEU A 162 3.48 25.76 -37.74
N TYR A 163 4.29 26.10 -38.73
CA TYR A 163 4.78 27.47 -39.00
C TYR A 163 3.79 28.38 -39.74
N LEU A 164 2.52 27.96 -39.91
CA LEU A 164 1.53 28.81 -40.58
C LEU A 164 0.96 29.87 -39.64
N GLY A 165 0.88 29.61 -38.33
CA GLY A 165 0.29 30.54 -37.34
C GLY A 165 1.03 31.88 -37.24
N ASP A 166 2.37 31.86 -37.21
CA ASP A 166 3.20 33.07 -37.07
C ASP A 166 3.42 33.82 -38.39
N ALA A 167 3.19 33.18 -39.53
CA ALA A 167 3.23 33.79 -40.85
C ALA A 167 1.86 34.38 -41.26
N LEU A 168 0.75 33.79 -40.80
CA LEU A 168 -0.63 34.24 -41.10
C LEU A 168 -0.95 35.63 -40.52
N ARG A 169 -0.37 36.01 -39.38
CA ARG A 169 -0.54 37.35 -38.80
C ARG A 169 0.11 38.48 -39.61
N ARG A 170 1.15 38.19 -40.39
CA ARG A 170 1.93 39.23 -41.09
C ARG A 170 1.34 39.66 -42.43
N ASN A 171 0.44 38.86 -43.01
CA ASN A 171 -0.13 39.15 -44.33
C ASN A 171 -1.66 38.98 -44.34
N PRO A 172 -2.43 40.03 -44.02
CA PRO A 172 -3.90 39.99 -44.02
C PRO A 172 -4.48 39.67 -45.42
N GLY A 173 -3.71 39.84 -46.50
CA GLY A 173 -4.12 39.50 -47.87
C GLY A 173 -4.32 38.00 -48.14
N TYR A 174 -3.65 37.12 -47.40
CA TYR A 174 -3.73 35.67 -47.65
C TYR A 174 -5.08 35.07 -47.24
N ILE A 175 -5.64 35.57 -46.13
CA ILE A 175 -6.97 35.16 -45.66
C ILE A 175 -8.05 35.62 -46.65
N LYS A 176 -7.87 36.81 -47.26
CA LYS A 176 -8.77 37.34 -48.31
C LYS A 176 -8.76 36.44 -49.56
N LEU A 177 -7.58 36.07 -50.04
CA LEU A 177 -7.44 35.18 -51.20
C LEU A 177 -8.01 33.77 -50.94
N ARG A 178 -7.83 33.21 -49.73
CA ARG A 178 -8.44 31.91 -49.37
C ARG A 178 -9.96 31.98 -49.30
N LYS A 179 -10.53 33.07 -48.75
CA LYS A 179 -11.99 33.28 -48.74
C LYS A 179 -12.55 33.42 -50.15
N ILE A 180 -11.90 34.18 -51.03
CA ILE A 180 -12.30 34.30 -52.45
C ILE A 180 -12.26 32.94 -53.14
N ARG A 181 -11.20 32.14 -52.95
CA ARG A 181 -11.12 30.79 -53.54
C ARG A 181 -12.17 29.83 -52.98
N ALA A 182 -12.49 29.93 -51.69
CA ALA A 182 -13.56 29.14 -51.09
C ALA A 182 -14.93 29.52 -51.67
N ALA A 183 -15.23 30.82 -51.76
CA ALA A 183 -16.45 31.32 -52.40
C ALA A 183 -16.52 30.92 -53.88
N GLN A 184 -15.40 30.97 -54.60
CA GLN A 184 -15.31 30.54 -56.00
C GLN A 184 -15.55 29.04 -56.17
N ASN A 185 -15.05 28.21 -55.24
CA ASN A 185 -15.31 26.77 -55.24
C ASN A 185 -16.78 26.46 -54.94
N ILE A 186 -17.37 27.13 -53.94
CA ILE A 186 -18.79 26.98 -53.60
C ILE A 186 -19.67 27.39 -54.79
N SER A 187 -19.33 28.50 -55.44
CA SER A 187 -20.00 28.97 -56.66
C SER A 187 -19.92 27.95 -57.80
N LYS A 188 -18.74 27.34 -58.04
CA LYS A 188 -18.58 26.27 -59.04
C LYS A 188 -19.41 25.02 -58.71
N THR A 189 -19.45 24.60 -57.44
CA THR A 189 -20.24 23.43 -57.03
C THR A 189 -21.74 23.67 -57.15
N ILE A 190 -22.21 24.90 -56.89
CA ILE A 190 -23.62 25.26 -57.01
C ILE A 190 -24.02 25.43 -58.48
N ALA A 191 -23.14 25.99 -59.32
CA ALA A 191 -23.37 26.12 -60.77
C ALA A 191 -23.53 24.77 -61.48
N GLY A 192 -22.88 23.71 -60.96
CA GLY A 192 -23.05 22.33 -61.45
C GLY A 192 -24.26 21.60 -60.89
N SER A 193 -24.96 22.15 -59.89
CA SER A 193 -26.12 21.51 -59.27
C SER A 193 -27.41 21.79 -60.05
N GLN A 194 -28.29 20.78 -60.18
CA GLN A 194 -29.55 20.91 -60.94
C GLN A 194 -30.58 21.87 -60.30
N ASN A 195 -30.38 22.28 -59.04
CA ASN A 195 -31.30 23.14 -58.31
C ASN A 195 -30.90 24.62 -58.48
N ARG A 196 -31.70 25.40 -59.23
CA ARG A 196 -31.41 26.83 -59.49
C ARG A 196 -31.78 27.68 -58.27
N VAL A 197 -30.81 27.92 -57.40
CA VAL A 197 -30.92 28.87 -56.29
C VAL A 197 -30.24 30.19 -56.68
N TYR A 198 -31.00 31.28 -56.76
CA TYR A 198 -30.45 32.61 -56.98
C TYR A 198 -29.91 33.16 -55.65
N LEU A 199 -28.60 33.43 -55.59
CA LEU A 199 -27.95 34.00 -54.41
C LEU A 199 -27.54 35.45 -54.69
N THR A 200 -27.86 36.33 -53.76
CA THR A 200 -27.34 37.71 -53.72
C THR A 200 -25.87 37.72 -53.32
N ALA A 201 -25.12 38.74 -53.75
CA ALA A 201 -23.67 38.86 -53.48
C ALA A 201 -23.32 38.84 -51.98
N ASP A 202 -24.26 39.26 -51.13
CA ASP A 202 -24.12 39.26 -49.67
C ASP A 202 -24.08 37.84 -49.08
N ASN A 203 -24.87 36.91 -49.63
CA ASN A 203 -24.88 35.50 -49.18
C ASN A 203 -23.61 34.73 -49.58
N LEU A 204 -22.88 35.19 -50.60
CA LEU A 204 -21.61 34.60 -51.02
C LEU A 204 -20.39 35.24 -50.35
N VAL A 205 -20.59 36.21 -49.45
CA VAL A 205 -19.50 36.94 -48.77
C VAL A 205 -18.47 37.47 -49.79
N LEU A 206 -18.97 37.92 -50.94
CA LEU A 206 -18.17 38.45 -52.05
C LEU A 206 -18.17 39.98 -52.07
N ASN A 207 -18.87 40.62 -51.13
CA ASN A 207 -18.88 42.08 -51.04
C ASN A 207 -17.53 42.58 -50.49
N LEU A 208 -16.68 43.08 -51.40
CA LEU A 208 -15.37 43.63 -51.08
C LEU A 208 -15.45 45.03 -50.45
N GLN A 209 -16.65 45.60 -50.29
CA GLN A 209 -16.90 46.96 -49.78
C GLN A 209 -17.41 47.02 -48.33
N ASP A 210 -17.67 45.89 -47.67
CA ASP A 210 -18.16 45.91 -46.28
C ASP A 210 -17.07 46.33 -45.27
N GLU A 211 -17.39 47.30 -44.40
CA GLU A 211 -16.48 47.85 -43.39
C GLU A 211 -16.11 46.86 -42.25
N GLY A 212 -16.66 45.64 -42.25
CA GLY A 212 -16.23 44.55 -41.36
C GLY A 212 -14.88 43.91 -41.75
N PHE A 213 -14.18 44.45 -42.76
CA PHE A 213 -13.02 43.83 -43.40
C PHE A 213 -11.65 44.45 -43.04
N THR A 214 -11.64 45.54 -42.27
CA THR A 214 -10.42 46.35 -41.99
C THR A 214 -10.05 46.46 -40.51
N ARG A 215 -10.69 45.72 -39.60
CA ARG A 215 -10.23 45.55 -38.21
C ARG A 215 -9.74 44.14 -37.94
#